data_AF-A0A250IAJ5-F1
#
_entry.id   AF-A0A250IAJ5-F1
#
_cell.length_a   1.000
_cell.length_b   1.000
_cell.length_c   1.000
_cell.angle_alpha   90.00
_cell.angle_beta   90.00
_cell.angle_gamma   90.00
#
_symmetry.space_group_name_H-M   'P 1'
#
loop_
_entity.id
_entity.type
_entity.pdbx_description
1 polymer ?
#
loop_
_entity_poly.entity_id
_entity_poly.type
_entity_poly.pdbx_seq_one_letter_code
_entity_poly.pdbx_strand_id
1 'polypeptide(L)'
;MAKPTMMTVSLRALFAVGGNRQARWGSTESHPVAKATVGIEGTELSTTTLTYGNAQLDVSALSSGEYILALTPDAGNLLRPTSEPVNASDGNTTDAPGTCRYRPLKIKLSLSNSNGVVKIEAADTCDEATHGVAFIQSSTSLLVDWKPDWIACRHSGVRPAKVTPTVVLLHRTGGPTPGSAIDTFLPAPTSSHYLVDTDGHIIKLVHEDLVANHAGMSWWNGQNRVGNISVGIEIVNSDGDFTQPQYDAVIRIIKDLKLKYPSITRHGVLGHGEVRVRNDKNLAQFIKQPTKTPLHDLTLENRPGCPGVFFDWTQLESEELSSKADPSLFSENAIGQEYDGYFKDNPYAKLTNLTTDAKVLKKDKTSYGVIASLQADLSTLGYSVNAVDGVTPTGTYDAATQAAVDRFRRRYVPGSVKSNATLSPIFDRATAIALKRVLLDRQR
;
A
#
# COMPACT_ATOMS: atom_id res chain seq x y z
N MET A 1 -43.22 2.30 -32.71
CA MET A 1 -41.92 2.02 -32.07
C MET A 1 -42.15 0.98 -30.98
N ALA A 2 -41.32 -0.06 -30.87
CA ALA A 2 -41.43 -1.03 -29.79
C ALA A 2 -41.28 -0.29 -28.45
N LYS A 3 -42.18 -0.54 -27.50
CA LYS A 3 -42.06 -0.02 -26.13
C LYS A 3 -40.77 -0.61 -25.55
N PRO A 4 -39.82 0.18 -25.04
CA PRO A 4 -38.67 -0.40 -24.37
C PRO A 4 -39.16 -1.06 -23.06
N THR A 5 -39.28 -2.38 -23.12
CA THR A 5 -39.64 -3.24 -21.99
C THR A 5 -38.41 -3.81 -21.30
N MET A 6 -37.26 -3.77 -21.98
CA MET A 6 -36.00 -4.34 -21.50
C MET A 6 -35.11 -3.26 -20.90
N MET A 7 -34.65 -3.50 -19.68
CA MET A 7 -33.54 -2.78 -19.06
C MET A 7 -32.25 -3.56 -19.31
N THR A 8 -31.20 -2.88 -19.78
CA THR A 8 -29.87 -3.45 -19.92
C THR A 8 -29.02 -3.08 -18.69
N VAL A 9 -28.43 -4.08 -18.05
CA VAL A 9 -27.46 -3.91 -16.96
C VAL A 9 -26.11 -4.43 -17.42
N SER A 10 -25.11 -3.57 -17.45
CA SER A 10 -23.73 -3.89 -17.87
C SER A 10 -22.82 -3.88 -16.64
N LEU A 11 -22.29 -5.03 -16.25
CA LEU A 11 -21.38 -5.19 -15.11
C LEU A 11 -19.94 -5.26 -15.60
N ARG A 12 -19.07 -4.39 -15.08
CA ARG A 12 -17.67 -4.21 -15.48
C ARG A 12 -16.80 -3.89 -14.26
N ALA A 13 -15.53 -4.29 -14.25
CA ALA A 13 -14.55 -3.78 -13.29
C ALA A 13 -13.71 -2.68 -13.97
N LEU A 14 -14.18 -1.44 -13.88
CA LEU A 14 -13.59 -0.27 -14.54
C LEU A 14 -12.66 0.52 -13.63
N PHE A 15 -12.82 0.42 -12.31
CA PHE A 15 -12.12 1.25 -11.33
C PHE A 15 -12.22 2.76 -11.62
N ALA A 16 -13.40 3.21 -12.01
CA ALA A 16 -13.66 4.60 -12.35
C ALA A 16 -13.41 5.51 -11.13
N VAL A 17 -12.69 6.61 -11.35
CA VAL A 17 -12.39 7.63 -10.34
C VAL A 17 -13.18 8.89 -10.68
N GLY A 18 -14.02 9.39 -9.77
CA GLY A 18 -14.78 10.64 -9.98
C GLY A 18 -15.63 10.68 -11.25
N GLY A 19 -16.17 9.54 -11.68
CA GLY A 19 -16.93 9.41 -12.92
C GLY A 19 -16.09 9.36 -14.21
N ASN A 20 -14.76 9.47 -14.12
CA ASN A 20 -13.86 9.30 -15.26
C ASN A 20 -13.63 7.81 -15.56
N ARG A 21 -14.18 7.35 -16.68
CA ARG A 21 -14.13 5.94 -17.14
C ARG A 21 -12.79 5.55 -17.80
N GLN A 22 -11.77 6.40 -17.71
CA GLN A 22 -10.45 6.15 -18.31
C GLN A 22 -9.46 5.40 -17.40
N ALA A 23 -9.84 5.07 -16.16
CA ALA A 23 -9.02 4.30 -15.23
C ALA A 23 -8.98 2.79 -15.55
N ARG A 24 -8.71 2.46 -16.82
CA ARG A 24 -8.83 1.10 -17.33
C ARG A 24 -7.77 0.19 -16.72
N TRP A 25 -8.22 -0.89 -16.11
CA TRP A 25 -7.47 -2.14 -16.08
C TRP A 25 -7.52 -2.71 -17.50
N GLY A 26 -6.37 -3.06 -18.09
CA GLY A 26 -6.26 -3.63 -19.44
C GLY A 26 -6.42 -2.63 -20.61
N SER A 27 -6.05 -3.06 -21.82
CA SER A 27 -6.03 -2.21 -23.03
C SER A 27 -7.26 -2.35 -23.95
N THR A 28 -8.09 -3.39 -23.82
CA THR A 28 -9.13 -3.73 -24.82
C THR A 28 -10.46 -4.27 -24.27
N GLU A 29 -10.49 -4.88 -23.09
CA GLU A 29 -11.72 -5.44 -22.52
C GLU A 29 -12.04 -4.78 -21.18
N SER A 30 -13.27 -4.30 -21.03
CA SER A 30 -13.77 -3.62 -19.83
C SER A 30 -13.90 -4.53 -18.58
N HIS A 31 -13.11 -5.60 -18.47
CA HIS A 31 -13.16 -6.63 -17.42
C HIS A 31 -14.61 -7.01 -17.04
N PRO A 32 -15.34 -7.69 -17.95
CA PRO A 32 -16.75 -8.00 -17.74
C PRO A 32 -16.96 -8.99 -16.59
N VAL A 33 -17.99 -8.75 -15.79
CA VAL A 33 -18.42 -9.69 -14.75
C VAL A 33 -19.48 -10.63 -15.35
N ALA A 34 -19.03 -11.73 -15.93
CA ALA A 34 -19.88 -12.74 -16.54
C ALA A 34 -20.52 -13.68 -15.49
N LYS A 35 -21.64 -14.31 -15.85
CA LYS A 35 -22.38 -15.30 -15.04
C LYS A 35 -22.91 -14.78 -13.69
N ALA A 36 -22.84 -13.48 -13.44
CA ALA A 36 -23.43 -12.88 -12.26
C ALA A 36 -24.95 -12.83 -12.40
N THR A 37 -25.65 -13.07 -11.30
CA THR A 37 -27.10 -12.93 -11.22
C THR A 37 -27.45 -11.46 -11.00
N VAL A 38 -28.40 -10.97 -11.79
CA VAL A 38 -28.97 -9.62 -11.70
C VAL A 38 -30.46 -9.79 -11.47
N GLY A 39 -30.97 -9.32 -10.33
CA GLY A 39 -32.38 -9.44 -9.98
C GLY A 39 -32.93 -8.23 -9.25
N ILE A 40 -34.26 -8.11 -9.20
CA ILE A 40 -34.95 -7.08 -8.43
C ILE A 40 -35.49 -7.71 -7.15
N GLU A 41 -35.02 -7.24 -5.98
CA GLU A 41 -35.43 -7.79 -4.68
C GLU A 41 -36.95 -7.65 -4.48
N GLY A 42 -37.55 -8.67 -3.87
CA GLY A 42 -39.00 -8.71 -3.67
C GLY A 42 -39.80 -9.09 -4.92
N THR A 43 -39.14 -9.50 -6.01
CA THR A 43 -39.79 -9.98 -7.24
C THR A 43 -39.14 -11.28 -7.74
N GLU A 44 -39.80 -11.96 -8.69
CA GLU A 44 -39.24 -13.10 -9.42
C GLU A 44 -38.35 -12.66 -10.61
N LEU A 45 -38.17 -11.36 -10.84
CA LEU A 45 -37.37 -10.85 -11.96
C LEU A 45 -35.88 -11.07 -11.70
N SER A 46 -35.30 -11.98 -12.46
CA SER A 46 -33.87 -12.26 -12.42
C SER A 46 -33.35 -12.74 -13.77
N THR A 47 -32.08 -12.49 -14.03
CA THR A 47 -31.35 -12.99 -15.19
C THR A 47 -29.87 -13.11 -14.85
N THR A 48 -29.07 -13.61 -15.79
CA THR A 48 -27.64 -13.79 -15.62
C THR A 48 -26.87 -13.01 -16.67
N THR A 49 -25.74 -12.41 -16.29
CA THR A 49 -24.88 -11.72 -17.25
C THR A 49 -24.22 -12.71 -18.22
N LEU A 50 -24.19 -12.33 -19.50
CA LEU A 50 -23.50 -13.06 -20.56
C LEU A 50 -21.97 -12.90 -20.44
N THR A 51 -21.22 -13.52 -21.36
CA THR A 51 -19.74 -13.45 -21.42
C THR A 51 -19.19 -12.02 -21.35
N TYR A 52 -19.89 -11.07 -21.95
CA TYR A 52 -19.50 -9.66 -21.94
C TYR A 52 -20.08 -8.87 -20.77
N GLY A 53 -20.58 -9.52 -19.71
CA GLY A 53 -21.07 -8.87 -18.50
C GLY A 53 -22.39 -8.11 -18.68
N ASN A 54 -23.15 -8.38 -19.74
CA ASN A 54 -24.44 -7.72 -19.99
C ASN A 54 -25.59 -8.65 -19.62
N ALA A 55 -26.60 -8.09 -18.97
CA ALA A 55 -27.86 -8.72 -18.62
C ALA A 55 -29.03 -7.90 -19.18
N GLN A 56 -30.10 -8.55 -19.59
CA GLN A 56 -31.35 -7.88 -19.97
C GLN A 56 -32.47 -8.36 -19.04
N LEU A 57 -33.10 -7.43 -18.32
CA LEU A 57 -34.28 -7.68 -17.50
C LEU A 57 -35.51 -7.14 -18.20
N ASP A 58 -36.55 -7.96 -18.33
CA ASP A 58 -37.88 -7.47 -18.70
C ASP A 58 -38.50 -6.81 -17.47
N VAL A 59 -38.60 -5.47 -17.52
CA VAL A 59 -39.12 -4.65 -16.44
C VAL A 59 -40.52 -4.12 -16.73
N SER A 60 -41.15 -4.56 -17.83
CA SER A 60 -42.44 -4.04 -18.29
C SER A 60 -43.57 -4.12 -17.26
N ALA A 61 -43.52 -5.11 -16.38
CA ALA A 61 -44.49 -5.33 -15.31
C ALA A 61 -44.25 -4.47 -14.06
N LEU A 62 -43.11 -3.79 -13.93
CA LEU A 62 -42.79 -2.96 -12.77
C LEU A 62 -43.52 -1.62 -12.84
N SER A 63 -44.22 -1.23 -11.76
CA SER A 63 -44.81 0.10 -11.62
C SER A 63 -43.74 1.17 -11.38
N SER A 64 -44.10 2.45 -11.54
CA SER A 64 -43.24 3.54 -11.06
C SER A 64 -42.97 3.39 -9.57
N GLY A 65 -41.73 3.59 -9.13
CA GLY A 65 -41.34 3.45 -7.72
C GLY A 65 -39.86 3.15 -7.51
N GLU A 66 -39.52 2.88 -6.26
CA GLU A 66 -38.18 2.52 -5.80
C GLU A 66 -38.01 1.00 -5.77
N TYR A 67 -36.87 0.52 -6.23
CA TYR A 67 -36.51 -0.88 -6.29
C TYR A 67 -35.06 -1.10 -5.85
N ILE A 68 -34.73 -2.32 -5.42
CA ILE A 68 -33.36 -2.73 -5.18
C ILE A 68 -32.95 -3.74 -6.24
N LEU A 69 -31.94 -3.38 -7.03
CA LEU A 69 -31.26 -4.28 -7.95
C LEU A 69 -30.15 -5.01 -7.19
N ALA A 70 -30.34 -6.30 -6.93
CA ALA A 70 -29.35 -7.17 -6.32
C ALA A 70 -28.45 -7.79 -7.39
N LEU A 71 -27.14 -7.63 -7.20
CA LEU A 71 -26.08 -8.20 -8.03
C LEU A 71 -25.36 -9.25 -7.21
N THR A 72 -25.42 -10.50 -7.66
CA THR A 72 -24.78 -11.64 -6.97
C THR A 72 -23.75 -12.28 -7.90
N PRO A 73 -22.46 -12.38 -7.49
CA PRO A 73 -21.44 -13.03 -8.29
C PRO A 73 -21.78 -14.51 -8.54
N ASP A 74 -21.25 -15.08 -9.63
CA ASP A 74 -21.24 -16.52 -9.81
C ASP A 74 -20.57 -17.21 -8.60
N ALA A 75 -20.99 -18.43 -8.26
CA ALA A 75 -20.46 -19.16 -7.09
C ALA A 75 -18.92 -19.31 -7.12
N GLY A 76 -18.32 -19.44 -8.31
CA GLY A 76 -16.86 -19.48 -8.46
C GLY A 76 -16.17 -18.15 -8.14
N ASN A 77 -16.86 -17.04 -8.41
CA ASN A 77 -16.37 -15.67 -8.25
C ASN A 77 -16.85 -15.00 -6.95
N LEU A 78 -17.66 -15.68 -6.14
CA LEU A 78 -18.12 -15.16 -4.87
C LEU A 78 -16.94 -15.12 -3.87
N LEU A 79 -16.68 -13.94 -3.32
CA LEU A 79 -15.89 -13.81 -2.11
C LEU A 79 -16.83 -14.01 -0.92
N ARG A 80 -16.66 -15.12 -0.20
CA ARG A 80 -17.52 -15.41 0.96
C ARG A 80 -17.37 -14.30 1.99
N PRO A 81 -18.48 -13.71 2.47
CA PRO A 81 -18.40 -12.58 3.39
C PRO A 81 -17.82 -13.03 4.73
N THR A 82 -16.75 -12.36 5.16
CA THR A 82 -16.24 -12.43 6.55
C THR A 82 -16.60 -11.14 7.30
N SER A 83 -16.51 -9.99 6.62
CA SER A 83 -17.11 -8.68 6.93
C SER A 83 -16.77 -7.71 5.79
N GLU A 84 -17.53 -6.63 5.59
CA GLU A 84 -17.10 -5.51 4.75
C GLU A 84 -16.36 -4.47 5.60
N PRO A 85 -15.32 -3.83 5.04
CA PRO A 85 -14.66 -4.10 3.76
C PRO A 85 -13.61 -5.21 3.88
N VAL A 86 -12.79 -5.40 2.84
CA VAL A 86 -11.73 -6.43 2.80
C VAL A 86 -10.80 -6.35 4.01
N ASN A 87 -10.58 -7.50 4.65
CA ASN A 87 -9.78 -7.64 5.86
C ASN A 87 -8.78 -8.81 5.77
N ALA A 88 -8.01 -9.00 6.86
CA ALA A 88 -6.95 -9.99 6.91
C ALA A 88 -7.41 -11.45 6.81
N SER A 89 -8.70 -11.74 6.98
CA SER A 89 -9.29 -13.08 6.86
C SER A 89 -9.77 -13.41 5.44
N ASP A 90 -9.86 -12.42 4.55
CA ASP A 90 -10.32 -12.62 3.17
C ASP A 90 -9.22 -13.17 2.25
N GLY A 91 -9.63 -13.72 1.11
CA GLY A 91 -8.74 -14.19 0.05
C GLY A 91 -8.66 -15.70 -0.07
N ASN A 92 -8.02 -16.18 -1.14
CA ASN A 92 -7.88 -17.61 -1.39
C ASN A 92 -6.48 -17.94 -1.93
N THR A 93 -5.73 -18.76 -1.19
CA THR A 93 -4.37 -19.18 -1.56
C THR A 93 -4.33 -20.14 -2.75
N THR A 94 -5.45 -20.72 -3.15
CA THR A 94 -5.52 -21.69 -4.26
C THR A 94 -5.98 -21.09 -5.58
N ASP A 95 -6.34 -19.81 -5.61
CA ASP A 95 -6.81 -19.15 -6.82
C ASP A 95 -5.66 -18.96 -7.82
N ALA A 96 -5.92 -19.24 -9.10
CA ALA A 96 -4.96 -18.97 -10.15
C ALA A 96 -4.78 -17.45 -10.35
N PRO A 97 -3.57 -16.97 -10.73
CA PRO A 97 -3.36 -15.55 -11.00
C PRO A 97 -4.36 -14.98 -12.00
N GLY A 98 -4.92 -13.81 -11.71
CA GLY A 98 -5.99 -13.16 -12.48
C GLY A 98 -7.41 -13.56 -12.04
N THR A 99 -7.58 -14.53 -11.15
CA THR A 99 -8.90 -14.87 -10.59
C THR A 99 -9.44 -13.71 -9.77
N CYS A 100 -10.58 -13.16 -10.20
CA CYS A 100 -11.30 -12.14 -9.46
C CYS A 100 -12.38 -12.75 -8.57
N ARG A 101 -12.53 -12.23 -7.36
CA ARG A 101 -13.71 -12.45 -6.53
C ARG A 101 -14.34 -11.14 -6.12
N TYR A 102 -15.67 -11.17 -6.05
CA TYR A 102 -16.53 -10.03 -5.80
C TYR A 102 -17.43 -10.35 -4.62
N ARG A 103 -17.84 -9.33 -3.87
CA ARG A 103 -18.97 -9.42 -2.95
C ARG A 103 -20.26 -8.96 -3.60
N PRO A 104 -21.43 -9.48 -3.16
CA PRO A 104 -22.72 -9.00 -3.62
C PRO A 104 -22.84 -7.48 -3.51
N LEU A 105 -23.54 -6.88 -4.46
CA LEU A 105 -23.74 -5.43 -4.53
C LEU A 105 -25.22 -5.14 -4.71
N LYS A 106 -25.74 -4.13 -4.01
CA LYS A 106 -27.12 -3.68 -4.13
C LYS A 106 -27.16 -2.26 -4.67
N ILE A 107 -28.01 -2.02 -5.66
CA ILE A 107 -28.23 -0.70 -6.27
C ILE A 107 -29.69 -0.30 -6.03
N LYS A 108 -29.91 0.85 -5.40
CA LYS A 108 -31.20 1.49 -5.32
C LYS A 108 -31.54 2.10 -6.68
N LEU A 109 -32.71 1.78 -7.21
CA LEU A 109 -33.21 2.26 -8.49
C LEU A 109 -34.53 3.00 -8.31
N SER A 110 -34.64 4.18 -8.90
CA SER A 110 -35.92 4.87 -9.10
C SER A 110 -36.38 4.64 -10.53
N LEU A 111 -37.55 4.03 -10.71
CA LEU A 111 -38.11 3.75 -12.04
C LEU A 111 -39.41 4.55 -12.27
N SER A 112 -39.62 5.00 -13.51
CA SER A 112 -40.92 5.48 -13.97
C SER A 112 -41.51 4.51 -14.99
N ASN A 113 -42.81 4.26 -14.94
CA ASN A 113 -43.53 3.49 -15.95
C ASN A 113 -44.70 4.30 -16.51
N SER A 114 -44.67 4.56 -17.81
CA SER A 114 -45.78 5.19 -18.54
C SER A 114 -46.28 4.25 -19.65
N ASN A 115 -47.43 3.61 -19.42
CA ASN A 115 -48.06 2.70 -20.38
C ASN A 115 -47.16 1.53 -20.85
N GLY A 116 -46.37 0.96 -19.94
CA GLY A 116 -45.45 -0.16 -20.22
C GLY A 116 -44.09 0.27 -20.80
N VAL A 117 -43.80 1.58 -20.78
CA VAL A 117 -42.49 2.14 -21.10
C VAL A 117 -41.81 2.47 -19.77
N VAL A 118 -40.80 1.68 -19.39
CA VAL A 118 -40.08 1.85 -18.13
C VAL A 118 -38.79 2.61 -18.35
N LYS A 119 -38.50 3.56 -17.48
CA LYS A 119 -37.27 4.36 -17.49
C LYS A 119 -36.57 4.34 -16.14
N ILE A 120 -35.24 4.37 -16.17
CA ILE A 120 -34.38 4.60 -15.01
C ILE A 120 -34.30 6.12 -14.79
N GLU A 121 -34.79 6.58 -13.65
CA GLU A 121 -34.76 8.00 -13.25
C GLU A 121 -33.56 8.30 -12.33
N ALA A 122 -33.22 7.37 -11.45
CA ALA A 122 -32.04 7.45 -10.57
C ALA A 122 -31.49 6.05 -10.28
N ALA A 123 -30.19 5.99 -9.98
CA ALA A 123 -29.50 4.75 -9.62
C ALA A 123 -28.30 5.05 -8.73
N ASP A 124 -28.34 4.58 -7.48
CA ASP A 124 -27.29 4.79 -6.49
C ASP A 124 -26.99 3.47 -5.76
N THR A 125 -25.72 3.22 -5.46
CA THR A 125 -25.33 2.07 -4.63
C THR A 125 -25.93 2.19 -3.24
N CYS A 126 -26.53 1.11 -2.72
CA CYS A 126 -26.97 1.07 -1.33
C CYS A 126 -25.77 1.17 -0.39
N ASP A 127 -25.96 1.83 0.76
CA ASP A 127 -25.04 2.10 1.89
C ASP A 127 -23.63 1.48 1.89
N GLU A 128 -22.62 2.26 2.27
CA GLU A 128 -21.21 1.91 2.63
C GLU A 128 -20.40 1.01 1.66
N ALA A 129 -20.99 0.46 0.60
CA ALA A 129 -20.32 -0.41 -0.35
C ALA A 129 -19.26 0.37 -1.15
N THR A 130 -17.98 0.16 -0.83
CA THR A 130 -16.85 0.78 -1.55
C THR A 130 -16.51 0.06 -2.86
N HIS A 131 -17.09 -1.13 -3.06
CA HIS A 131 -16.77 -2.05 -4.16
C HIS A 131 -17.69 -1.91 -5.37
N GLY A 132 -18.45 -0.82 -5.50
CA GLY A 132 -19.09 -0.52 -6.78
C GLY A 132 -19.71 0.86 -6.90
N VAL A 133 -20.03 1.25 -8.14
CA VAL A 133 -20.72 2.50 -8.50
C VAL A 133 -21.62 2.24 -9.71
N ALA A 134 -22.83 2.81 -9.71
CA ALA A 134 -23.77 2.72 -10.82
C ALA A 134 -23.81 4.01 -11.67
N PHE A 135 -23.94 3.86 -12.99
CA PHE A 135 -24.01 4.95 -13.95
C PHE A 135 -25.17 4.71 -14.92
N ILE A 136 -26.11 5.66 -14.97
CA ILE A 136 -27.17 5.65 -15.99
C ILE A 136 -26.55 6.04 -17.34
N GLN A 137 -26.52 5.11 -18.29
CA GLN A 137 -26.02 5.35 -19.65
C GLN A 137 -27.12 5.87 -20.58
N SER A 138 -28.35 5.45 -20.35
CA SER A 138 -29.57 5.92 -21.02
C SER A 138 -30.77 5.65 -20.12
N SER A 139 -31.96 6.07 -20.52
CA SER A 139 -33.19 5.79 -19.75
C SER A 139 -33.48 4.30 -19.57
N THR A 140 -32.79 3.38 -20.26
CA THR A 140 -33.02 1.93 -20.17
C THR A 140 -31.72 1.14 -20.01
N SER A 141 -30.59 1.81 -19.77
CA SER A 141 -29.27 1.17 -19.67
C SER A 141 -28.51 1.66 -18.46
N LEU A 142 -28.10 0.72 -17.62
CA LEU A 142 -27.28 0.93 -16.45
C LEU A 142 -25.90 0.28 -16.65
N LEU A 143 -24.84 1.03 -16.41
CA LEU A 143 -23.47 0.51 -16.27
C LEU A 143 -23.12 0.48 -14.79
N VAL A 144 -22.69 -0.67 -14.29
CA VAL A 144 -22.19 -0.81 -12.93
C VAL A 144 -20.70 -1.10 -13.02
N ASP A 145 -19.91 -0.19 -12.47
CA ASP A 145 -18.52 -0.45 -12.14
C ASP A 145 -18.51 -1.26 -10.84
N TRP A 146 -18.37 -2.57 -10.94
CA TRP A 146 -18.30 -3.50 -9.83
C TRP A 146 -16.84 -3.89 -9.63
N LYS A 147 -16.22 -3.33 -8.60
CA LYS A 147 -14.80 -3.53 -8.30
C LYS A 147 -14.63 -4.88 -7.59
N PRO A 148 -13.67 -5.72 -7.99
CA PRO A 148 -13.34 -6.92 -7.24
C PRO A 148 -12.68 -6.54 -5.91
N ASP A 149 -12.97 -7.33 -4.89
CA ASP A 149 -12.38 -7.26 -3.56
C ASP A 149 -11.09 -8.09 -3.48
N TRP A 150 -10.99 -9.10 -4.35
CA TRP A 150 -9.86 -9.99 -4.47
C TRP A 150 -9.48 -10.18 -5.93
N ILE A 151 -8.20 -10.02 -6.25
CA ILE A 151 -7.62 -10.38 -7.53
C ILE A 151 -6.35 -11.19 -7.26
N ALA A 152 -6.38 -12.49 -7.46
CA ALA A 152 -5.21 -13.33 -7.20
C ALA A 152 -4.00 -12.88 -8.04
N CYS A 153 -2.89 -12.53 -7.38
CA CYS A 153 -1.62 -12.18 -8.01
C CYS A 153 -0.57 -13.27 -7.80
N ARG A 154 0.50 -13.22 -8.59
CA ARG A 154 1.68 -14.07 -8.36
C ARG A 154 2.32 -13.75 -7.02
N HIS A 155 2.87 -14.77 -6.36
CA HIS A 155 3.61 -14.64 -5.12
C HIS A 155 4.94 -15.39 -5.24
N SER A 156 5.89 -15.09 -4.35
CA SER A 156 7.24 -15.67 -4.35
C SER A 156 7.34 -17.00 -3.60
N GLY A 157 6.29 -17.39 -2.87
CA GLY A 157 6.19 -18.67 -2.18
C GLY A 157 5.24 -18.62 -0.99
N VAL A 158 5.27 -19.69 -0.21
CA VAL A 158 4.58 -19.80 1.08
C VAL A 158 5.48 -19.20 2.16
N ARG A 159 4.90 -18.46 3.10
CA ARG A 159 5.64 -17.94 4.24
C ARG A 159 6.13 -19.10 5.11
N PRO A 160 7.40 -19.11 5.58
CA PRO A 160 7.89 -20.19 6.43
C PRO A 160 7.02 -20.37 7.68
N ALA A 161 6.71 -21.61 8.07
CA ALA A 161 5.71 -21.93 9.10
C ALA A 161 5.91 -21.29 10.49
N LYS A 162 7.12 -20.84 10.82
CA LYS A 162 7.45 -20.17 12.10
C LYS A 162 7.63 -18.66 11.97
N VAL A 163 7.39 -18.10 10.79
CA VAL A 163 7.59 -16.68 10.51
C VAL A 163 6.21 -16.03 10.39
N THR A 164 5.85 -15.24 11.39
CA THR A 164 4.70 -14.33 11.30
C THR A 164 5.14 -12.96 10.80
N PRO A 165 4.27 -12.20 10.14
CA PRO A 165 4.55 -10.82 9.83
C PRO A 165 4.92 -10.00 11.07
N THR A 166 6.02 -9.26 10.99
CA THR A 166 6.43 -8.26 11.99
C THR A 166 6.45 -6.86 11.39
N VAL A 167 6.32 -6.76 10.07
CA VAL A 167 6.42 -5.51 9.32
C VAL A 167 5.18 -5.30 8.44
N VAL A 168 4.64 -4.09 8.44
CA VAL A 168 3.79 -3.59 7.36
C VAL A 168 4.63 -2.63 6.53
N LEU A 169 4.69 -2.85 5.21
CA LEU A 169 5.49 -2.03 4.33
C LEU A 169 4.60 -1.24 3.37
N LEU A 170 4.62 0.08 3.52
CA LEU A 170 3.82 1.00 2.71
C LEU A 170 4.57 1.40 1.45
N HIS A 171 3.83 1.40 0.35
CA HIS A 171 4.29 1.77 -0.98
C HIS A 171 3.34 2.73 -1.66
N ARG A 172 3.85 3.38 -2.71
CA ARG A 172 3.00 3.98 -3.72
C ARG A 172 3.26 3.31 -5.07
N THR A 173 2.18 3.16 -5.82
CA THR A 173 2.20 2.56 -7.17
C THR A 173 2.96 3.43 -8.17
N GLY A 174 2.97 4.76 -7.98
CA GLY A 174 3.48 5.75 -8.93
C GLY A 174 2.73 5.79 -10.26
N GLY A 175 1.56 5.18 -10.29
CA GLY A 175 0.54 5.36 -11.31
C GLY A 175 -0.68 6.06 -10.72
N PRO A 176 -1.49 6.73 -11.54
CA PRO A 176 -2.67 7.46 -11.07
C PRO A 176 -3.90 6.57 -10.85
N THR A 177 -3.86 5.30 -11.24
CA THR A 177 -5.04 4.41 -11.22
C THR A 177 -4.70 3.01 -10.70
N PRO A 178 -5.65 2.33 -10.03
CA PRO A 178 -5.48 0.94 -9.62
C PRO A 178 -5.30 0.02 -10.83
N GLY A 179 -6.00 0.27 -11.95
CA GLY A 179 -5.86 -0.51 -13.18
C GLY A 179 -4.42 -0.60 -13.67
N SER A 180 -3.68 0.51 -13.65
CA SER A 180 -2.25 0.52 -14.03
C SER A 180 -1.37 -0.31 -13.10
N ALA A 181 -1.69 -0.36 -11.81
CA ALA A 181 -0.98 -1.19 -10.84
C ALA A 181 -1.31 -2.67 -11.05
N ILE A 182 -2.58 -3.02 -11.29
CA ILE A 182 -3.01 -4.40 -11.56
C ILE A 182 -2.39 -4.93 -12.86
N ASP A 183 -2.35 -4.10 -13.93
CA ASP A 183 -1.68 -4.43 -15.19
C ASP A 183 -0.18 -4.67 -15.01
N THR A 184 0.43 -4.09 -13.97
CA THR A 184 1.81 -4.37 -13.60
C THR A 184 1.91 -5.70 -12.82
N PHE A 185 1.07 -5.91 -11.80
CA PHE A 185 1.21 -7.04 -10.88
C PHE A 185 0.83 -8.41 -11.46
N LEU A 186 -0.15 -8.46 -12.38
CA LEU A 186 -0.61 -9.74 -12.93
C LEU A 186 0.42 -10.45 -13.83
N PRO A 187 1.05 -9.77 -14.80
CA PRO A 187 2.05 -10.40 -15.65
C PRO A 187 3.46 -10.46 -15.02
N ALA A 188 3.76 -9.57 -14.06
CA ALA A 188 5.12 -9.43 -13.52
C ALA A 188 5.41 -10.36 -12.33
N PRO A 189 6.69 -10.56 -11.99
CA PRO A 189 7.07 -11.22 -10.75
C PRO A 189 6.84 -10.36 -9.50
N THR A 190 6.49 -9.07 -9.64
CA THR A 190 6.23 -8.13 -8.52
C THR A 190 4.76 -8.18 -8.09
N SER A 191 4.51 -8.06 -6.78
CA SER A 191 3.15 -8.07 -6.21
C SER A 191 3.13 -7.48 -4.81
N SER A 192 1.97 -6.98 -4.39
CA SER A 192 1.67 -6.61 -3.00
C SER A 192 0.58 -7.50 -2.41
N HIS A 193 0.33 -7.39 -1.10
CA HIS A 193 -0.80 -8.08 -0.48
C HIS A 193 -2.09 -7.28 -0.66
N TYR A 194 -1.97 -5.96 -0.57
CA TYR A 194 -3.07 -5.01 -0.69
C TYR A 194 -2.77 -3.93 -1.72
N LEU A 195 -3.82 -3.47 -2.39
CA LEU A 195 -3.84 -2.29 -3.24
C LEU A 195 -4.99 -1.38 -2.80
N VAL A 196 -4.70 -0.12 -2.48
CA VAL A 196 -5.68 0.87 -2.02
C VAL A 196 -5.90 1.92 -3.10
N ASP A 197 -7.14 1.99 -3.61
CA ASP A 197 -7.58 2.96 -4.62
C ASP A 197 -7.74 4.37 -3.99
N THR A 198 -7.82 5.39 -4.84
CA THR A 198 -7.99 6.80 -4.49
C THR A 198 -9.28 7.13 -3.72
N ASP A 199 -10.29 6.27 -3.83
CA ASP A 199 -11.55 6.36 -3.08
C ASP A 199 -11.56 5.48 -1.81
N GLY A 200 -10.44 4.85 -1.47
CA GLY A 200 -10.32 3.97 -0.30
C GLY A 200 -10.80 2.53 -0.53
N HIS A 201 -11.23 2.16 -1.75
CA HIS A 201 -11.51 0.76 -2.07
C HIS A 201 -10.24 -0.09 -1.90
N ILE A 202 -10.39 -1.22 -1.20
CA ILE A 202 -9.28 -2.14 -0.92
C ILE A 202 -9.41 -3.36 -1.81
N ILE A 203 -8.35 -3.65 -2.55
CA ILE A 203 -8.22 -4.89 -3.33
C ILE A 203 -7.13 -5.72 -2.67
N LYS A 204 -7.47 -6.95 -2.26
CA LYS A 204 -6.47 -7.91 -1.78
C LYS A 204 -5.96 -8.75 -2.94
N LEU A 205 -4.64 -8.85 -3.04
CA LEU A 205 -3.94 -9.42 -4.19
C LEU A 205 -3.20 -10.73 -3.85
N VAL A 206 -2.67 -10.80 -2.64
CA VAL A 206 -1.94 -11.97 -2.12
C VAL A 206 -2.34 -12.16 -0.67
N HIS A 207 -2.69 -13.40 -0.30
CA HIS A 207 -2.98 -13.75 1.09
C HIS A 207 -1.72 -13.65 1.96
N GLU A 208 -1.82 -13.19 3.20
CA GLU A 208 -0.64 -12.88 4.05
C GLU A 208 0.18 -14.11 4.46
N ASP A 209 -0.41 -15.30 4.38
CA ASP A 209 0.31 -16.58 4.56
C ASP A 209 1.26 -16.88 3.41
N LEU A 210 1.16 -16.14 2.31
CA LEU A 210 2.07 -16.16 1.17
C LEU A 210 2.99 -14.94 1.23
N VAL A 211 4.08 -14.98 0.44
CA VAL A 211 5.04 -13.88 0.35
C VAL A 211 4.85 -13.15 -0.97
N ALA A 212 4.20 -11.97 -0.92
CA ALA A 212 4.15 -11.07 -2.07
C ALA A 212 5.54 -10.45 -2.37
N ASN A 213 5.84 -10.18 -3.64
CA ASN A 213 7.15 -9.68 -4.05
C ASN A 213 7.15 -8.15 -4.18
N HIS A 214 7.16 -7.44 -3.04
CA HIS A 214 7.11 -5.97 -2.99
C HIS A 214 8.37 -5.34 -2.39
N ALA A 215 9.12 -6.07 -1.54
CA ALA A 215 10.21 -5.47 -0.76
C ALA A 215 11.55 -5.41 -1.52
N GLY A 216 11.74 -6.29 -2.52
CA GLY A 216 13.01 -6.45 -3.22
C GLY A 216 14.19 -6.66 -2.28
N MET A 217 15.36 -6.16 -2.67
CA MET A 217 16.55 -6.16 -1.81
C MET A 217 16.34 -5.22 -0.62
N SER A 218 16.26 -5.81 0.58
CA SER A 218 15.84 -5.08 1.78
C SER A 218 16.48 -5.60 3.06
N TRP A 219 16.58 -4.72 4.05
CA TRP A 219 17.10 -4.93 5.39
C TRP A 219 16.26 -4.17 6.42
N TRP A 220 15.88 -4.83 7.50
CA TRP A 220 15.32 -4.18 8.68
C TRP A 220 15.57 -5.00 9.93
N ASN A 221 16.07 -4.37 10.99
CA ASN A 221 16.16 -4.94 12.35
C ASN A 221 16.80 -6.35 12.38
N GLY A 222 17.96 -6.49 11.73
CA GLY A 222 18.70 -7.75 11.67
C GLY A 222 18.23 -8.74 10.59
N GLN A 223 17.16 -8.41 9.86
CA GLN A 223 16.56 -9.30 8.88
C GLN A 223 16.82 -8.79 7.46
N ASN A 224 17.36 -9.66 6.61
CA ASN A 224 17.38 -9.43 5.16
C ASN A 224 16.05 -9.91 4.54
N ARG A 225 15.81 -9.54 3.27
CA ARG A 225 14.62 -9.98 2.50
C ARG A 225 13.33 -9.72 3.28
N VAL A 226 13.10 -8.46 3.63
CA VAL A 226 11.99 -8.02 4.50
C VAL A 226 10.62 -8.48 4.00
N GLY A 227 10.45 -8.76 2.70
CA GLY A 227 9.26 -9.43 2.15
C GLY A 227 8.83 -10.68 2.94
N ASN A 228 9.78 -11.49 3.40
CA ASN A 228 9.52 -12.72 4.15
C ASN A 228 8.85 -12.48 5.51
N ILE A 229 9.00 -11.29 6.09
CA ILE A 229 8.45 -10.89 7.39
C ILE A 229 7.43 -9.76 7.28
N SER A 230 7.05 -9.39 6.05
CA SER A 230 6.19 -8.22 5.83
C SER A 230 4.91 -8.51 5.05
N VAL A 231 3.96 -7.60 5.26
CA VAL A 231 2.76 -7.41 4.46
C VAL A 231 2.89 -6.06 3.73
N GLY A 232 3.07 -6.11 2.41
CA GLY A 232 3.09 -4.93 1.54
C GLY A 232 1.71 -4.38 1.21
N ILE A 233 1.54 -3.07 1.40
CA ILE A 233 0.35 -2.29 1.01
C ILE A 233 0.79 -1.28 -0.07
N GLU A 234 0.23 -1.39 -1.26
CA GLU A 234 0.43 -0.45 -2.37
C GLU A 234 -0.71 0.55 -2.42
N ILE A 235 -0.40 1.84 -2.50
CA ILE A 235 -1.39 2.91 -2.50
C ILE A 235 -1.35 3.61 -3.86
N VAL A 236 -2.52 3.77 -4.51
CA VAL A 236 -2.62 4.41 -5.82
C VAL A 236 -2.25 5.89 -5.73
N ASN A 237 -1.09 6.27 -6.26
CA ASN A 237 -0.60 7.65 -6.21
C ASN A 237 0.56 7.82 -7.20
N SER A 238 0.47 8.78 -8.12
CA SER A 238 1.50 9.04 -9.13
C SER A 238 2.67 9.86 -8.58
N ASP A 239 2.40 11.03 -8.00
CA ASP A 239 3.29 11.80 -7.12
C ASP A 239 2.49 13.01 -6.61
N GLY A 240 1.97 12.95 -5.38
CA GLY A 240 1.20 14.02 -4.76
C GLY A 240 0.52 13.60 -3.46
N ASP A 241 -0.35 14.45 -2.93
CA ASP A 241 -1.07 14.17 -1.69
C ASP A 241 -1.96 12.93 -1.81
N PHE A 242 -2.07 12.18 -0.72
CA PHE A 242 -2.98 11.04 -0.60
C PHE A 242 -4.34 11.53 -0.09
N THR A 243 -5.42 10.88 -0.53
CA THR A 243 -6.78 11.25 -0.12
C THR A 243 -7.10 10.74 1.28
N GLN A 244 -8.04 11.36 1.99
CA GLN A 244 -8.48 10.86 3.31
C GLN A 244 -9.00 9.41 3.24
N PRO A 245 -9.82 9.01 2.25
CA PRO A 245 -10.23 7.61 2.10
C PRO A 245 -9.07 6.61 1.98
N GLN A 246 -7.95 7.02 1.37
CA GLN A 246 -6.76 6.17 1.32
C GLN A 246 -6.15 5.97 2.72
N TYR A 247 -6.04 7.03 3.52
CA TYR A 247 -5.55 6.91 4.89
C TYR A 247 -6.48 6.05 5.74
N ASP A 248 -7.79 6.25 5.65
CA ASP A 248 -8.77 5.47 6.40
C ASP A 248 -8.68 3.97 6.07
N ALA A 249 -8.52 3.64 4.78
CA ALA A 249 -8.31 2.28 4.32
C ALA A 249 -7.00 1.67 4.84
N VAL A 250 -5.89 2.41 4.77
CA VAL A 250 -4.58 1.96 5.28
C VAL A 250 -4.62 1.74 6.80
N ILE A 251 -5.22 2.67 7.54
CA ILE A 251 -5.41 2.59 9.00
C ILE A 251 -6.20 1.32 9.35
N ARG A 252 -7.29 1.05 8.64
CA ARG A 252 -8.11 -0.14 8.84
C ARG A 252 -7.32 -1.42 8.57
N ILE A 253 -6.62 -1.51 7.43
CA ILE A 253 -5.77 -2.68 7.11
C ILE A 253 -4.74 -2.91 8.23
N ILE A 254 -4.06 -1.85 8.69
CA ILE A 254 -3.03 -1.98 9.72
C ILE A 254 -3.63 -2.43 11.06
N LYS A 255 -4.81 -1.91 11.45
CA LYS A 255 -5.52 -2.34 12.66
C LYS A 255 -5.86 -3.83 12.59
N ASP A 256 -6.41 -4.30 11.48
CA ASP A 256 -6.76 -5.70 11.25
C ASP A 256 -5.51 -6.61 11.26
N LEU A 257 -4.44 -6.17 10.59
CA LEU A 257 -3.17 -6.89 10.58
C LEU A 257 -2.54 -6.97 11.97
N LYS A 258 -2.60 -5.91 12.78
CA LYS A 258 -2.11 -5.92 14.17
C LYS A 258 -2.94 -6.83 15.06
N LEU A 259 -4.25 -6.90 14.85
CA LEU A 259 -5.12 -7.82 15.58
C LEU A 259 -4.78 -9.29 15.24
N LYS A 260 -4.59 -9.60 13.94
CA LYS A 260 -4.23 -10.94 13.47
C LYS A 260 -2.78 -11.32 13.82
N TYR A 261 -1.86 -10.36 13.74
CA TYR A 261 -0.43 -10.52 13.98
C TYR A 261 0.07 -9.51 15.03
N PRO A 262 -0.08 -9.81 16.33
CA PRO A 262 0.36 -8.93 17.41
C PRO A 262 1.86 -8.64 17.42
N SER A 263 2.66 -9.40 16.65
CA SER A 263 4.08 -9.14 16.42
C SER A 263 4.37 -7.91 15.56
N ILE A 264 3.36 -7.34 14.89
CA ILE A 264 3.45 -6.06 14.20
C ILE A 264 3.34 -4.93 15.24
N THR A 265 4.47 -4.34 15.60
CA THR A 265 4.51 -3.19 16.52
C THR A 265 4.37 -1.86 15.76
N ARG A 266 4.27 -0.73 16.47
CA ARG A 266 4.37 0.61 15.85
C ARG A 266 5.65 0.77 15.02
N HIS A 267 6.75 0.25 15.54
CA HIS A 267 8.08 0.24 14.91
C HIS A 267 8.15 -0.69 13.69
N GLY A 268 7.15 -1.58 13.51
CA GLY A 268 7.02 -2.45 12.35
C GLY A 268 6.24 -1.83 11.18
N VAL A 269 5.66 -0.63 11.32
CA VAL A 269 4.92 0.04 10.24
C VAL A 269 5.83 1.05 9.55
N LEU A 270 6.29 0.71 8.34
CA LEU A 270 7.41 1.35 7.67
C LEU A 270 7.07 1.75 6.23
N GLY A 271 7.78 2.76 5.71
CA GLY A 271 7.83 3.02 4.28
C GLY A 271 8.86 2.13 3.60
N HIS A 272 8.63 1.76 2.33
CA HIS A 272 9.62 0.97 1.57
C HIS A 272 11.01 1.60 1.53
N GLY A 273 11.10 2.93 1.52
CA GLY A 273 12.37 3.65 1.55
C GLY A 273 13.26 3.30 2.75
N GLU A 274 12.66 3.00 3.90
CA GLU A 274 13.38 2.76 5.16
C GLU A 274 14.15 1.44 5.15
N VAL A 275 13.52 0.40 4.60
CA VAL A 275 14.06 -0.96 4.58
C VAL A 275 15.00 -1.23 3.42
N ARG A 276 15.30 -0.23 2.59
CA ARG A 276 16.23 -0.43 1.47
C ARG A 276 17.62 -0.78 1.98
N VAL A 277 18.50 -1.15 1.06
CA VAL A 277 19.94 -1.18 1.31
C VAL A 277 20.63 -0.42 0.19
N ARG A 278 21.83 0.08 0.44
CA ARG A 278 22.61 0.67 -0.64
C ARG A 278 22.97 -0.47 -1.60
N ASN A 279 22.69 -0.27 -2.89
CA ASN A 279 23.03 -1.25 -3.93
C ASN A 279 24.52 -1.16 -4.25
N ASP A 280 25.36 -1.59 -3.30
CA ASP A 280 26.76 -1.83 -3.58
C ASP A 280 26.84 -3.15 -4.36
N LYS A 281 27.50 -3.16 -5.53
CA LYS A 281 27.72 -4.38 -6.35
C LYS A 281 28.33 -5.55 -5.55
N ASN A 282 28.84 -5.30 -4.35
CA ASN A 282 29.40 -6.28 -3.42
C ASN A 282 28.34 -6.92 -2.49
N LEU A 283 27.19 -6.30 -2.21
CA LEU A 283 26.14 -6.90 -1.38
C LEU A 283 25.48 -8.11 -2.09
N ALA A 284 25.44 -8.08 -3.42
CA ALA A 284 25.03 -9.21 -4.26
C ALA A 284 25.87 -10.49 -4.05
N GLN A 285 27.08 -10.36 -3.49
CA GLN A 285 28.01 -11.47 -3.25
C GLN A 285 27.75 -12.17 -1.91
N PHE A 286 27.13 -11.49 -0.94
CA PHE A 286 26.86 -12.03 0.40
C PHE A 286 25.52 -12.75 0.51
N ILE A 287 24.64 -12.58 -0.47
CA ILE A 287 23.43 -13.40 -0.60
C ILE A 287 23.86 -14.71 -1.26
N LYS A 288 24.22 -15.69 -0.43
CA LYS A 288 24.58 -17.06 -0.83
C LYS A 288 23.40 -17.85 -1.43
N GLN A 289 22.71 -17.32 -2.43
CA GLN A 289 21.89 -18.08 -3.36
C GLN A 289 21.89 -17.41 -4.74
N PRO A 290 22.43 -18.06 -5.78
CA PRO A 290 22.29 -17.60 -7.16
C PRO A 290 20.87 -17.98 -7.61
N THR A 291 19.90 -17.10 -7.38
CA THR A 291 18.69 -17.19 -8.21
C THR A 291 19.12 -16.82 -9.61
N LYS A 292 19.02 -17.75 -10.57
CA LYS A 292 19.35 -17.59 -12.00
C LYS A 292 18.52 -16.52 -12.73
N THR A 293 17.68 -15.80 -12.00
CA THR A 293 17.05 -14.57 -12.46
C THR A 293 17.99 -13.43 -12.10
N PRO A 294 18.55 -12.70 -13.06
CA PRO A 294 19.20 -11.45 -12.70
C PRO A 294 18.16 -10.61 -11.95
N LEU A 295 18.59 -9.93 -10.88
CA LEU A 295 17.84 -8.86 -10.22
C LEU A 295 17.66 -7.71 -11.23
N HIS A 296 16.87 -7.96 -12.27
CA HIS A 296 16.48 -6.97 -13.26
C HIS A 296 15.35 -6.17 -12.63
N ASP A 297 15.66 -4.92 -12.35
CA ASP A 297 14.79 -3.78 -12.62
C ASP A 297 13.35 -3.97 -12.13
N LEU A 298 13.20 -4.05 -10.81
CA LEU A 298 11.90 -3.86 -10.19
C LEU A 298 11.50 -2.42 -10.48
N THR A 299 10.40 -2.19 -11.18
CA THR A 299 9.87 -0.86 -11.54
C THR A 299 9.56 0.07 -10.34
N LEU A 300 9.88 -0.37 -9.12
CA LEU A 300 9.85 0.38 -7.86
C LEU A 300 11.26 0.79 -7.36
N GLU A 301 12.36 0.26 -7.90
CA GLU A 301 13.73 0.49 -7.43
C GLU A 301 14.20 1.94 -7.57
N ASN A 302 13.57 2.76 -8.42
CA ASN A 302 13.89 4.18 -8.61
C ASN A 302 13.20 5.15 -7.63
N ARG A 303 12.54 4.66 -6.57
CA ARG A 303 11.82 5.51 -5.59
C ARG A 303 12.39 5.36 -4.18
N PRO A 304 13.57 5.94 -3.88
CA PRO A 304 14.22 5.78 -2.57
C PRO A 304 13.42 6.38 -1.41
N GLY A 305 12.44 7.26 -1.69
CA GLY A 305 11.57 7.87 -0.69
C GLY A 305 10.20 7.20 -0.50
N CYS A 306 9.89 6.09 -1.18
CA CYS A 306 8.56 5.44 -1.15
C CYS A 306 8.07 5.15 0.29
N PRO A 307 6.81 5.48 0.68
CA PRO A 307 5.68 5.96 -0.14
C PRO A 307 5.82 7.40 -0.68
N GLY A 308 6.77 8.19 -0.18
CA GLY A 308 7.11 9.50 -0.72
C GLY A 308 7.00 10.60 0.33
N VAL A 309 7.55 11.78 0.00
CA VAL A 309 7.48 12.97 0.87
C VAL A 309 6.06 13.54 1.06
N PHE A 310 5.10 13.12 0.24
CA PHE A 310 3.69 13.54 0.33
C PHE A 310 2.83 12.60 1.21
N PHE A 311 3.38 11.47 1.65
CA PHE A 311 2.68 10.62 2.60
C PHE A 311 2.77 11.25 3.99
N ASP A 312 1.62 11.68 4.51
CA ASP A 312 1.49 12.27 5.83
C ASP A 312 1.44 11.17 6.89
N TRP A 313 2.60 10.87 7.48
CA TRP A 313 2.73 9.89 8.54
C TRP A 313 1.93 10.24 9.80
N THR A 314 1.59 11.51 10.01
CA THR A 314 0.86 11.92 11.22
C THR A 314 -0.52 11.29 11.32
N GLN A 315 -1.11 10.91 10.18
CA GLN A 315 -2.37 10.15 10.09
C GLN A 315 -2.27 8.77 10.78
N LEU A 316 -1.10 8.12 10.71
CA LEU A 316 -0.88 6.83 11.39
C LEU A 316 -0.35 7.00 12.81
N GLU A 317 0.41 8.06 13.06
CA GLU A 317 0.98 8.35 14.38
C GLU A 317 -0.08 8.80 15.40
N SER A 318 -1.10 9.55 14.96
CA SER A 318 -2.24 9.96 15.80
C SER A 318 -3.07 8.77 16.28
N GLU A 319 -3.13 7.71 15.47
CA GLU A 319 -3.82 6.45 15.75
C GLU A 319 -2.93 5.44 16.51
N GLU A 320 -1.72 5.83 16.93
CA GLU A 320 -0.75 4.94 17.58
C GLU A 320 -0.40 3.69 16.74
N LEU A 321 -0.44 3.83 15.41
CA LEU A 321 -0.18 2.74 14.48
C LEU A 321 1.26 2.67 13.99
N SER A 322 1.96 3.81 13.88
CA SER A 322 3.37 3.91 13.47
C SER A 322 4.18 4.63 14.54
N SER A 323 5.49 4.37 14.58
CA SER A 323 6.41 5.07 15.49
C SER A 323 6.49 6.55 15.17
N LYS A 324 6.78 7.37 16.19
CA LYS A 324 6.86 8.84 16.06
C LYS A 324 8.03 9.43 16.82
N ALA A 325 8.54 10.57 16.34
CA ALA A 325 9.56 11.36 17.04
C ALA A 325 8.92 12.29 18.08
N ASP A 326 8.22 11.74 19.08
CA ASP A 326 7.46 12.50 20.08
C ASP A 326 8.36 13.48 20.88
N PRO A 327 8.10 14.79 20.82
CA PRO A 327 8.88 15.79 21.55
C PRO A 327 8.92 15.62 23.06
N SER A 328 7.93 14.96 23.66
CA SER A 328 7.86 14.71 25.10
C SER A 328 8.85 13.64 25.58
N LEU A 329 9.37 12.81 24.67
CA LEU A 329 10.25 11.70 25.01
C LEU A 329 11.68 12.10 25.32
N PHE A 330 12.19 13.12 24.63
CA PHE A 330 13.59 13.51 24.74
C PHE A 330 13.74 15.03 24.71
N SER A 331 14.34 15.57 25.77
CA SER A 331 14.63 17.00 25.90
C SER A 331 15.77 17.40 24.99
N GLU A 332 15.58 18.50 24.25
CA GLU A 332 16.63 19.02 23.37
C GLU A 332 17.89 19.40 24.16
N ASN A 333 17.76 19.83 25.41
CA ASN A 333 18.90 20.20 26.24
C ASN A 333 19.80 19.00 26.60
N ALA A 334 19.24 17.78 26.58
CA ALA A 334 19.99 16.56 26.86
C ALA A 334 20.94 16.15 25.73
N ILE A 335 20.67 16.58 24.48
CA ILE A 335 21.45 16.15 23.30
C ILE A 335 22.93 16.53 23.39
N GLY A 336 23.27 17.56 24.17
CA GLY A 336 24.66 17.98 24.36
C GLY A 336 25.53 16.92 25.03
N GLN A 337 24.94 16.03 25.84
CA GLN A 337 25.67 14.94 26.50
C GLN A 337 25.61 13.62 25.72
N GLU A 338 24.72 13.52 24.73
CA GLU A 338 24.68 12.40 23.80
C GLU A 338 25.81 12.51 22.77
N TYR A 339 26.09 11.40 22.07
CA TYR A 339 27.09 11.35 21.01
C TYR A 339 28.47 11.88 21.46
N ASP A 340 28.93 11.43 22.62
CA ASP A 340 30.22 11.79 23.23
C ASP A 340 30.47 13.30 23.39
N GLY A 341 29.42 14.07 23.67
CA GLY A 341 29.56 15.51 23.88
C GLY A 341 29.64 16.34 22.60
N TYR A 342 29.55 15.70 21.42
CA TYR A 342 29.77 16.34 20.13
C TYR A 342 28.94 17.61 19.93
N PHE A 343 27.64 17.58 20.28
CA PHE A 343 26.74 18.72 20.14
C PHE A 343 26.85 19.76 21.27
N LYS A 344 27.49 19.43 22.40
CA LYS A 344 27.84 20.42 23.43
C LYS A 344 29.01 21.27 22.96
N ASP A 345 30.04 20.62 22.43
CA ASP A 345 31.25 21.30 21.97
C ASP A 345 31.05 21.97 20.60
N ASN A 346 30.14 21.42 19.77
CA ASN A 346 29.85 21.91 18.43
C ASN A 346 28.34 22.01 18.14
N PRO A 347 27.62 23.00 18.74
CA PRO A 347 26.15 23.08 18.67
C PRO A 347 25.54 23.15 17.26
N TYR A 348 26.33 23.61 16.28
CA TYR A 348 25.89 23.81 14.89
C TYR A 348 26.56 22.85 13.89
N ALA A 349 27.37 21.90 14.36
CA ALA A 349 28.09 21.01 13.47
C ALA A 349 27.18 20.01 12.76
N LYS A 350 27.64 19.57 11.58
CA LYS A 350 26.91 18.68 10.68
C LYS A 350 27.88 17.66 10.11
N LEU A 351 27.54 16.37 10.19
CA LEU A 351 28.20 15.37 9.35
C LEU A 351 27.53 15.41 7.98
N THR A 352 28.34 15.46 6.92
CA THR A 352 27.89 15.55 5.53
C THR A 352 28.64 14.53 4.67
N ASN A 353 28.32 14.46 3.38
CA ASN A 353 29.05 13.61 2.42
C ASN A 353 30.55 13.95 2.30
N LEU A 354 30.96 15.17 2.68
CA LEU A 354 32.37 15.60 2.74
C LEU A 354 33.11 15.08 3.98
N THR A 355 32.39 14.54 4.98
CA THR A 355 32.96 13.95 6.20
C THR A 355 33.51 12.53 5.96
N THR A 356 33.75 12.16 4.69
CA THR A 356 34.34 10.90 4.25
C THR A 356 35.87 10.87 4.35
N ASP A 357 36.51 12.01 4.61
CA ASP A 357 37.98 12.05 4.70
C ASP A 357 38.48 11.51 6.05
N ALA A 358 38.92 10.25 6.03
CA ALA A 358 39.50 9.55 7.17
C ALA A 358 40.70 10.30 7.80
N LYS A 359 41.34 11.24 7.10
CA LYS A 359 42.41 12.08 7.67
C LYS A 359 41.91 13.15 8.64
N VAL A 360 40.67 13.62 8.47
CA VAL A 360 40.03 14.60 9.39
C VAL A 360 39.53 13.88 10.64
N LEU A 361 38.91 12.71 10.48
CA LEU A 361 38.34 11.90 11.58
C LEU A 361 39.40 11.24 12.48
N LYS A 362 40.57 10.85 11.95
CA LYS A 362 41.63 10.21 12.74
C LYS A 362 42.37 11.15 13.69
N LYS A 363 42.30 12.47 13.46
CA LYS A 363 42.94 13.48 14.34
C LYS A 363 42.06 13.87 15.53
N ASP A 364 40.76 13.59 15.46
CA ASP A 364 39.78 14.03 16.44
C ASP A 364 38.97 12.82 16.97
N LYS A 365 39.32 12.35 18.18
CA LYS A 365 38.63 11.23 18.83
C LYS A 365 37.12 11.46 19.00
N THR A 366 36.67 12.72 19.07
CA THR A 366 35.25 13.04 19.26
C THR A 366 34.43 12.75 18.01
N SER A 367 35.00 12.97 16.81
CA SER A 367 34.35 12.69 15.53
C SER A 367 34.15 11.19 15.27
N TYR A 368 35.02 10.31 15.79
CA TYR A 368 34.81 8.85 15.74
C TYR A 368 33.68 8.41 16.67
N GLY A 369 33.63 8.97 17.89
CA GLY A 369 32.63 8.66 18.91
C GLY A 369 31.18 8.97 18.48
N VAL A 370 30.96 10.16 17.91
CA VAL A 370 29.65 10.54 17.36
C VAL A 370 29.17 9.61 16.24
N ILE A 371 30.07 9.21 15.32
CA ILE A 371 29.72 8.32 14.21
C ILE A 371 29.38 6.92 14.72
N ALA A 372 30.19 6.37 15.63
CA ALA A 372 29.93 5.05 16.21
C ALA A 372 28.60 5.04 16.97
N SER A 373 28.31 6.08 17.75
CA SER A 373 27.03 6.25 18.46
C SER A 373 25.85 6.36 17.49
N LEU A 374 25.97 7.15 16.43
CA LEU A 374 24.97 7.27 15.37
C LEU A 374 24.69 5.93 14.69
N GLN A 375 25.73 5.18 14.33
CA GLN A 375 25.58 3.86 13.69
C GLN A 375 24.92 2.85 14.65
N ALA A 376 25.32 2.85 15.93
CA ALA A 376 24.71 2.00 16.94
C ALA A 376 23.21 2.31 17.11
N ASP A 377 22.86 3.59 17.17
CA ASP A 377 21.50 4.06 17.28
C ASP A 377 20.64 3.71 16.04
N LEU A 378 21.13 3.98 14.83
CA LEU A 378 20.46 3.62 13.57
C LEU A 378 20.30 2.10 13.42
N SER A 379 21.34 1.34 13.77
CA SER A 379 21.28 -0.12 13.79
C SER A 379 20.30 -0.64 14.84
N THR A 380 20.21 0.02 16.00
CA THR A 380 19.25 -0.30 17.04
C THR A 380 17.83 -0.10 16.52
N LEU A 381 17.54 1.01 15.83
CA LEU A 381 16.28 1.21 15.13
C LEU A 381 16.06 0.18 14.01
N GLY A 382 17.11 -0.34 13.41
CA GLY A 382 17.02 -1.43 12.45
C GLY A 382 17.41 -1.06 11.02
N TYR A 383 17.90 0.16 10.80
CA TYR A 383 18.49 0.54 9.52
C TYR A 383 19.79 -0.23 9.28
N SER A 384 20.07 -0.50 8.01
CA SER A 384 21.36 -1.04 7.59
C SER A 384 22.42 0.07 7.65
N VAL A 385 23.46 -0.09 8.47
CA VAL A 385 24.55 0.88 8.63
C VAL A 385 25.87 0.41 8.01
N ASN A 386 25.92 -0.82 7.52
CA ASN A 386 27.10 -1.43 6.91
C ASN A 386 26.72 -2.25 5.67
N ALA A 387 27.59 -2.30 4.66
CA ALA A 387 27.42 -3.09 3.45
C ALA A 387 27.83 -4.58 3.58
N VAL A 388 28.43 -4.99 4.70
CA VAL A 388 28.89 -6.37 4.95
C VAL A 388 27.81 -7.19 5.64
N ASP A 389 27.39 -6.77 6.84
CA ASP A 389 26.43 -7.50 7.67
C ASP A 389 25.19 -6.68 8.06
N GLY A 390 25.10 -5.44 7.57
CA GLY A 390 24.01 -4.52 7.87
C GLY A 390 24.08 -3.84 9.25
N VAL A 391 24.84 -4.35 10.22
CA VAL A 391 24.70 -3.95 11.63
C VAL A 391 25.98 -3.46 12.29
N THR A 392 27.15 -3.95 11.88
CA THR A 392 28.40 -3.64 12.58
C THR A 392 28.82 -2.20 12.26
N PRO A 393 28.96 -1.30 13.26
CA PRO A 393 29.43 0.06 13.04
C PRO A 393 30.80 0.08 12.36
N THR A 394 30.94 0.87 11.31
CA THR A 394 32.22 1.04 10.60
C THR A 394 33.11 2.10 11.25
N GLY A 395 32.53 2.94 12.13
CA GLY A 395 33.22 4.10 12.71
C GLY A 395 33.51 5.21 11.70
N THR A 396 32.96 5.11 10.49
CA THR A 396 33.11 6.11 9.42
C THR A 396 31.75 6.55 8.93
N TYR A 397 31.61 7.83 8.57
CA TYR A 397 30.38 8.36 7.97
C TYR A 397 30.31 7.97 6.49
N ASP A 398 30.37 6.67 6.26
CA ASP A 398 30.38 6.04 4.95
C ASP A 398 29.03 6.15 4.27
N ALA A 399 28.97 5.59 3.07
CA ALA A 399 27.82 5.77 2.24
C ALA A 399 26.61 4.90 2.64
N ALA A 400 26.81 3.83 3.43
CA ALA A 400 25.73 3.07 4.03
C ALA A 400 25.09 3.88 5.16
N THR A 401 25.92 4.47 6.02
CA THR A 401 25.49 5.37 7.11
C THR A 401 24.76 6.60 6.56
N GLN A 402 25.32 7.24 5.53
CA GLN A 402 24.68 8.37 4.86
C GLN A 402 23.29 8.01 4.30
N ALA A 403 23.15 6.82 3.69
CA ALA A 403 21.87 6.36 3.17
C ALA A 403 20.85 6.09 4.29
N ALA A 404 21.30 5.51 5.42
CA ALA A 404 20.45 5.31 6.59
C ALA A 404 19.96 6.65 7.18
N VAL A 405 20.86 7.64 7.31
CA VAL A 405 20.51 8.99 7.77
C VAL A 405 19.50 9.66 6.85
N ASP A 406 19.70 9.61 5.53
CA ASP A 406 18.75 10.20 4.58
C ASP A 406 17.34 9.62 4.74
N ARG A 407 17.23 8.29 4.85
CA ARG A 407 15.92 7.62 4.98
C ARG A 407 15.24 7.92 6.30
N PHE A 408 16.00 7.89 7.40
CA PHE A 408 15.51 8.29 8.71
C PHE A 408 14.96 9.72 8.68
N ARG A 409 15.71 10.65 8.07
CA ARG A 409 15.32 12.06 7.97
C ARG A 409 14.02 12.23 7.19
N ARG A 410 13.86 11.56 6.05
CA ARG A 410 12.63 11.57 5.24
C ARG A 410 11.39 11.19 6.06
N ARG A 411 11.55 10.26 7.00
CA ARG A 411 10.45 9.74 7.82
C ARG A 411 10.16 10.61 9.05
N TYR A 412 11.19 11.07 9.76
CA TYR A 412 11.06 11.60 11.12
C TYR A 412 11.50 13.06 11.31
N VAL A 413 12.08 13.69 10.29
CA VAL A 413 12.55 15.08 10.39
C VAL A 413 11.72 15.95 9.44
N PRO A 414 10.74 16.72 9.94
CA PRO A 414 9.88 17.56 9.13
C PRO A 414 10.66 18.53 8.24
N GLY A 415 10.24 18.68 6.98
CA GLY A 415 10.86 19.62 6.03
C GLY A 415 12.30 19.29 5.62
N SER A 416 12.87 18.18 6.10
CA SER A 416 14.26 17.80 5.85
C SER A 416 14.57 17.43 4.40
N VAL A 417 13.54 17.05 3.65
CA VAL A 417 13.65 16.66 2.25
C VAL A 417 12.47 17.19 1.44
N LYS A 418 12.79 17.91 0.35
CA LYS A 418 11.81 18.54 -0.55
C LYS A 418 11.47 17.70 -1.78
N SER A 419 12.19 16.59 -2.01
CA SER A 419 11.97 15.74 -3.18
C SER A 419 12.41 14.29 -2.94
N ASN A 420 11.82 13.36 -3.68
CA ASN A 420 12.22 11.95 -3.64
C ASN A 420 13.62 11.69 -4.26
N ALA A 421 14.18 12.65 -5.00
CA ALA A 421 15.40 12.46 -5.81
C ALA A 421 16.70 12.91 -5.12
N THR A 422 16.64 13.90 -4.23
CA THR A 422 17.85 14.49 -3.64
C THR A 422 18.20 13.79 -2.34
N LEU A 423 19.37 13.14 -2.28
CA LEU A 423 19.94 12.63 -1.03
C LEU A 423 20.29 13.80 -0.11
N SER A 424 19.85 13.75 1.15
CA SER A 424 20.14 14.73 2.20
C SER A 424 20.72 14.02 3.43
N PRO A 425 21.94 13.45 3.33
CA PRO A 425 22.52 12.63 4.36
C PRO A 425 23.22 13.51 5.41
N ILE A 426 22.51 14.50 5.95
CA ILE A 426 23.04 15.45 6.91
C ILE A 426 22.74 14.90 8.30
N PHE A 427 23.76 14.62 9.11
CA PHE A 427 23.54 14.34 10.53
C PHE A 427 23.84 15.61 11.34
N ASP A 428 22.77 16.25 11.79
CA ASP A 428 22.78 17.49 12.59
C ASP A 428 22.05 17.27 13.91
N ARG A 429 22.08 18.30 14.79
CA ARG A 429 21.44 18.26 16.11
C ARG A 429 19.96 17.89 16.05
N ALA A 430 19.22 18.37 15.05
CA ALA A 430 17.81 18.07 14.88
C ALA A 430 17.57 16.59 14.55
N THR A 431 18.39 16.03 13.65
CA THR A 431 18.37 14.60 13.31
C THR A 431 18.70 13.75 14.53
N ALA A 432 19.70 14.13 15.29
CA ALA A 432 20.13 13.45 16.51
C ALA A 432 19.03 13.40 17.58
N ILE A 433 18.34 14.52 17.80
CA ILE A 433 17.20 14.62 18.72
C ILE A 433 16.05 13.72 18.25
N ALA A 434 15.66 13.81 16.97
CA ALA A 434 14.58 12.98 16.42
C ALA A 434 14.88 11.49 16.60
N LEU A 435 16.13 11.09 16.34
CA LEU A 435 16.58 9.72 16.51
C LEU A 435 16.42 9.22 17.96
N LYS A 436 16.83 10.03 18.95
CA LYS A 436 16.66 9.68 20.37
C LYS A 436 15.19 9.57 20.76
N ARG A 437 14.32 10.45 20.23
CA ARG A 437 12.87 10.36 20.43
C ARG A 437 12.30 9.05 19.88
N VAL A 438 12.64 8.67 18.66
CA VAL A 438 12.14 7.41 18.05
C VAL A 438 12.68 6.17 18.79
N LEU A 439 13.93 6.20 19.26
CA LEU A 439 14.49 5.12 20.09
C LEU A 439 13.69 4.93 21.37
N LEU A 440 13.31 6.01 22.05
CA LEU A 440 12.51 5.95 23.27
C LEU A 440 11.05 5.58 22.97
N ASP A 441 10.51 5.98 21.82
CA ASP A 441 9.15 5.61 21.39
C ASP A 441 9.03 4.10 21.17
N ARG A 442 10.08 3.49 20.61
CA ARG A 442 10.18 2.03 20.44
C ARG A 442 10.21 1.27 21.77
N GLN A 443 10.68 1.88 22.85
CA GLN A 443 10.74 1.24 24.18
C GLN A 443 9.40 1.28 24.92
N ARG A 444 8.45 2.12 24.48
CA ARG A 444 7.07 2.18 24.99
C ARG A 444 6.19 1.15 24.32
#